data_AF-A0AA38Z316-F1
#
_entry.id   AF-A0AA38Z316-F1
#
_cell.length_a   1.000
_cell.length_b   1.000
_cell.length_c   1.000
_cell.angle_alpha   90.00
_cell.angle_beta   90.00
_cell.angle_gamma   90.00
#
_symmetry.space_group_name_H-M   'P 1'
#
loop_
_entity.id
_entity.type
_entity.pdbx_description
1 polymer ?
#
loop_
_entity_poly.entity_id
_entity_poly.type
_entity_poly.pdbx_seq_one_letter_code
_entity_poly.pdbx_strand_id
1 'polypeptide(L)'
;MFVATTLFLKDTMTPLNSGRKKEGVVGPRRFVYRTVSLDDIKLIKNGMKTTINDVVMGVSLAGLSRYLNTRYGEAKEDKGATEKKNNLPKNIRLRATLIMNVRPSSGIHGLAEMMEKGSKAKWGNKIGFVLLPFNIALQDDPLDYVRQMKATIDRKKHSREAMVTFFIIEMVLKLFGAKTAAFLLHRVVNHTTTCFSNIVGPVEEISFYGYPMVFIAPTVYGQPHGLMIHFLSYNNKMTLVLSVDEETVPNPHQAMR
;
A
#
# COMPACT_ATOMS: atom_id res chain seq x y z
N MET A 1 -13.68 12.42 0.13
CA MET A 1 -13.36 11.01 -0.23
C MET A 1 -13.45 10.06 0.96
N PHE A 2 -12.72 10.30 2.05
CA PHE A 2 -12.78 9.45 3.25
C PHE A 2 -14.21 9.23 3.78
N VAL A 3 -14.95 10.31 4.08
CA VAL A 3 -16.35 10.23 4.56
C VAL A 3 -17.26 9.48 3.58
N ALA A 4 -17.23 9.82 2.29
CA ALA A 4 -18.02 9.10 1.28
C ALA A 4 -17.66 7.60 1.24
N THR A 5 -16.37 7.27 1.39
CA THR A 5 -15.89 5.87 1.47
C THR A 5 -16.39 5.20 2.72
N THR A 6 -16.41 5.86 3.87
CA THR A 6 -17.04 5.31 5.08
C THR A 6 -18.53 5.01 4.83
N LEU A 7 -19.26 5.94 4.20
CA LEU A 7 -20.72 5.84 4.09
C LEU A 7 -21.16 4.81 3.04
N PHE A 8 -20.71 4.94 1.79
CA PHE A 8 -21.25 4.18 0.64
C PHE A 8 -20.30 3.95 -0.55
N LEU A 9 -19.21 4.71 -0.69
CA LEU A 9 -18.35 4.65 -1.89
C LEU A 9 -17.42 3.43 -1.85
N LYS A 10 -17.83 2.35 -2.52
CA LYS A 10 -17.08 1.10 -2.68
C LYS A 10 -16.27 1.06 -3.98
N ASP A 11 -15.17 0.33 -3.94
CA ASP A 11 -14.40 -0.06 -5.13
C ASP A 11 -15.14 -1.08 -6.01
N THR A 12 -14.75 -1.15 -7.27
CA THR A 12 -15.26 -2.14 -8.21
C THR A 12 -14.87 -3.55 -7.74
N MET A 13 -15.76 -4.52 -7.92
CA MET A 13 -15.40 -5.92 -7.70
C MET A 13 -14.46 -6.39 -8.81
N THR A 14 -13.30 -6.91 -8.41
CA THR A 14 -12.20 -7.35 -9.26
C THR A 14 -11.67 -8.69 -8.73
N PRO A 15 -10.88 -9.43 -9.52
CA PRO A 15 -10.17 -10.61 -9.03
C PRO A 15 -9.34 -10.41 -7.75
N LEU A 16 -9.02 -9.16 -7.35
CA LEU A 16 -8.29 -8.87 -6.12
C LEU A 16 -9.17 -8.78 -4.86
N ASN A 17 -10.49 -8.67 -5.02
CA ASN A 17 -11.45 -8.52 -3.92
C ASN A 17 -12.77 -9.31 -4.10
N SER A 18 -12.88 -10.13 -5.16
CA SER A 18 -14.06 -10.92 -5.51
C SER A 18 -14.29 -12.12 -4.58
N GLY A 19 -13.27 -12.56 -3.84
CA GLY A 19 -13.34 -13.65 -2.85
C GLY A 19 -13.55 -13.18 -1.41
N ARG A 20 -14.03 -11.95 -1.20
CA ARG A 20 -14.28 -11.43 0.15
C ARG A 20 -15.28 -12.31 0.89
N LYS A 21 -14.76 -13.12 1.81
CA LYS A 21 -15.57 -13.88 2.77
C LYS A 21 -16.37 -12.89 3.64
N LYS A 22 -17.55 -13.33 4.11
CA LYS A 22 -18.39 -12.53 5.04
C LYS A 22 -17.55 -12.07 6.24
N GLU A 23 -17.92 -10.93 6.82
CA GLU A 23 -17.23 -10.35 7.97
C GLU A 23 -16.93 -11.41 9.04
N GLY A 24 -15.65 -11.54 9.42
CA GLY A 24 -15.19 -12.47 10.46
C GLY A 24 -14.51 -13.76 9.98
N VAL A 25 -14.55 -14.10 8.69
CA VAL A 25 -13.86 -15.30 8.17
C VAL A 25 -12.58 -14.90 7.42
N VAL A 26 -11.43 -15.06 8.07
CA VAL A 26 -10.12 -14.85 7.44
C VAL A 26 -9.62 -16.21 6.93
N GLY A 27 -9.54 -16.37 5.61
CA GLY A 27 -8.94 -17.54 4.99
C GLY A 27 -7.42 -17.60 5.24
N PRO A 28 -6.76 -18.72 4.92
CA PRO A 28 -5.31 -18.80 4.97
C PRO A 28 -4.69 -17.69 4.11
N ARG A 29 -3.66 -17.03 4.68
CA ARG A 29 -2.92 -15.99 3.97
C ARG A 29 -1.58 -16.50 3.52
N ARG A 30 -1.25 -16.28 2.25
CA ARG A 30 0.07 -16.54 1.70
C ARG A 30 0.89 -15.26 1.72
N PHE A 31 2.14 -15.39 2.16
CA PHE A 31 3.12 -14.31 2.15
C PHE A 31 4.16 -14.59 1.08
N VAL A 32 4.38 -13.62 0.19
CA VAL A 32 5.44 -13.68 -0.81
C VAL A 32 6.23 -12.39 -0.78
N TYR A 33 7.52 -12.46 -1.07
CA TYR A 33 8.38 -11.29 -1.08
C TYR A 33 9.31 -11.29 -2.29
N ARG A 34 9.79 -10.10 -2.62
CA ARG A 34 10.83 -9.87 -3.63
C ARG A 34 11.71 -8.73 -3.14
N THR A 35 13.01 -8.97 -3.15
CA THR A 35 14.00 -7.97 -2.77
C THR A 35 14.71 -7.49 -4.02
N VAL A 36 14.88 -6.17 -4.12
CA VAL A 36 15.60 -5.50 -5.20
C VAL A 36 16.60 -4.50 -4.62
N SER A 37 17.56 -4.07 -5.44
CA SER A 37 18.51 -3.03 -5.06
C SER A 37 17.78 -1.72 -4.80
N LEU A 38 18.06 -1.07 -3.67
CA LEU A 38 17.55 0.27 -3.42
C LEU A 38 18.21 1.30 -4.37
N ASP A 39 19.42 1.03 -4.85
CA ASP A 39 20.10 1.91 -5.79
C ASP A 39 19.44 1.93 -7.17
N ASP A 40 18.91 0.80 -7.65
CA ASP A 40 18.14 0.77 -8.90
C ASP A 40 16.89 1.64 -8.78
N ILE A 41 16.23 1.62 -7.62
CA ILE A 41 15.09 2.50 -7.33
C ILE A 41 15.54 3.96 -7.28
N LYS A 42 16.70 4.26 -6.66
CA LYS A 42 17.26 5.62 -6.63
C LYS A 42 17.63 6.11 -8.03
N LEU A 43 18.11 5.23 -8.91
CA LEU A 43 18.41 5.56 -10.30
C LEU A 43 17.15 6.03 -11.04
N ILE A 44 16.06 5.27 -10.96
CA ILE A 44 14.76 5.66 -11.55
C ILE A 44 14.27 6.96 -10.92
N LYS A 45 14.31 7.06 -9.58
CA LYS A 45 13.93 8.26 -8.83
C LYS A 45 14.65 9.50 -9.36
N ASN A 46 15.97 9.42 -9.53
CA ASN A 46 16.80 10.54 -9.96
C ASN A 46 16.53 10.89 -11.42
N GLY A 47 16.50 9.90 -12.32
CA GLY A 47 16.21 10.10 -13.74
C GLY A 47 14.82 10.72 -13.99
N MET A 48 13.83 10.34 -13.17
CA MET A 48 12.45 10.81 -13.29
C MET A 48 12.14 12.06 -12.43
N LYS A 49 13.10 12.56 -11.63
CA LYS A 49 12.89 13.65 -10.66
C LYS A 49 11.69 13.39 -9.73
N THR A 50 11.63 12.17 -9.19
CA THR A 50 10.55 11.68 -8.31
C THR A 50 11.09 11.34 -6.91
N THR A 51 10.25 10.72 -6.08
CA THR A 51 10.61 10.14 -4.79
C THR A 51 10.59 8.61 -4.87
N ILE A 52 11.22 7.94 -3.88
CA ILE A 52 11.19 6.47 -3.77
C ILE A 52 9.75 5.95 -3.72
N ASN A 53 8.86 6.65 -2.99
CA ASN A 53 7.44 6.30 -2.88
C ASN A 53 6.73 6.30 -4.25
N ASP A 54 7.02 7.29 -5.10
CA ASP A 54 6.41 7.37 -6.43
C ASP A 54 6.85 6.19 -7.30
N VAL A 55 8.12 5.79 -7.20
CA VAL A 55 8.68 4.65 -7.95
C VAL A 55 8.07 3.34 -7.48
N VAL A 56 8.09 3.03 -6.18
CA VAL A 56 7.58 1.75 -5.67
C VAL A 56 6.06 1.60 -5.87
N MET A 57 5.30 2.70 -5.77
CA MET A 57 3.87 2.71 -6.10
C MET A 57 3.64 2.57 -7.60
N GLY A 58 4.47 3.18 -8.45
CA GLY A 58 4.46 2.99 -9.91
C GLY A 58 4.71 1.53 -10.31
N VAL A 59 5.73 0.90 -9.73
CA VAL A 59 6.01 -0.53 -9.93
C VAL A 59 4.84 -1.39 -9.48
N SER A 60 4.23 -1.07 -8.34
CA SER A 60 3.04 -1.80 -7.85
C SER A 60 1.85 -1.61 -8.78
N LEU A 61 1.64 -0.41 -9.31
CA LEU A 61 0.59 -0.14 -10.29
C LEU A 61 0.80 -0.95 -11.58
N ALA A 62 2.04 -1.05 -12.06
CA ALA A 62 2.40 -1.86 -13.22
C ALA A 62 2.12 -3.35 -12.96
N GLY A 63 2.61 -3.88 -11.84
CA GLY A 63 2.43 -5.27 -11.43
C GLY A 63 0.96 -5.65 -11.26
N LEU A 64 0.17 -4.80 -10.61
CA LEU A 64 -1.28 -5.02 -10.45
C LEU A 64 -2.03 -4.93 -11.78
N SER A 65 -1.64 -4.02 -12.66
CA SER A 65 -2.31 -3.88 -13.96
C SER A 65 -2.06 -5.09 -14.86
N ARG A 66 -0.82 -5.60 -14.88
CA ARG A 66 -0.47 -6.84 -15.58
C ARG A 66 -1.17 -8.04 -14.97
N TYR A 67 -1.13 -8.18 -13.65
CA TYR A 67 -1.82 -9.26 -12.94
C TYR A 67 -3.32 -9.28 -13.25
N LEU A 68 -4.02 -8.15 -13.10
CA LEU A 68 -5.44 -8.06 -13.40
C LEU A 68 -5.72 -8.35 -14.88
N ASN A 69 -4.89 -7.85 -15.80
CA ASN A 69 -5.03 -8.15 -17.22
C ASN A 69 -4.95 -9.66 -17.52
N THR A 70 -4.00 -10.36 -16.89
CA THR A 70 -3.91 -11.82 -16.98
C THR A 70 -5.16 -12.47 -16.41
N ARG A 71 -5.59 -12.10 -15.20
CA ARG A 71 -6.77 -12.69 -14.53
C ARG A 71 -8.07 -12.50 -15.32
N TYR A 72 -8.27 -11.34 -15.95
CA TYR A 72 -9.42 -11.12 -16.84
C TYR A 72 -9.26 -11.81 -18.21
N GLY A 73 -8.03 -12.14 -18.59
CA GLY A 73 -7.66 -12.81 -19.83
C GLY A 73 -7.65 -14.33 -19.77
N GLU A 74 -7.66 -14.96 -18.58
CA GLU A 74 -7.60 -16.43 -18.42
C GLU A 74 -8.73 -17.20 -19.15
N ALA A 75 -9.79 -16.50 -19.61
CA ALA A 75 -10.85 -17.07 -20.44
C ALA A 75 -10.69 -16.83 -21.96
N LYS A 76 -9.59 -16.21 -22.43
CA LYS A 76 -9.36 -15.81 -23.82
C LYS A 76 -7.93 -16.14 -24.26
N GLU A 77 -7.74 -16.60 -25.50
CA GLU A 77 -6.40 -16.85 -26.06
C GLU A 77 -5.52 -15.58 -26.03
N ASP A 78 -4.34 -15.70 -25.41
CA ASP A 78 -3.41 -14.59 -25.18
C ASP A 78 -2.61 -14.27 -26.46
N LYS A 79 -2.97 -13.18 -27.14
CA LYS A 79 -2.31 -12.72 -28.40
C LYS A 79 -1.42 -11.48 -28.20
N GLY A 80 -0.87 -11.31 -27.00
CA GLY A 80 -0.01 -10.18 -26.63
C GLY A 80 -0.82 -8.92 -26.31
N ALA A 81 -0.82 -8.52 -25.04
CA ALA A 81 -1.58 -7.38 -24.55
C ALA A 81 -0.81 -6.06 -24.70
N THR A 82 -1.47 -5.03 -25.23
CA THR A 82 -0.97 -3.66 -25.40
C THR A 82 -1.90 -2.68 -24.69
N GLU A 83 -1.53 -1.40 -24.59
CA GLU A 83 -2.43 -0.37 -24.05
C GLU A 83 -3.81 -0.38 -24.76
N LYS A 84 -3.84 -0.51 -26.09
CA LYS A 84 -5.08 -0.46 -26.89
C LYS A 84 -5.84 -1.78 -26.95
N LYS A 85 -5.15 -2.91 -26.76
CA LYS A 85 -5.73 -4.26 -26.85
C LYS A 85 -5.35 -5.06 -25.63
N ASN A 86 -6.22 -5.05 -24.63
CA ASN A 86 -6.04 -5.76 -23.37
C ASN A 86 -7.39 -6.29 -22.84
N ASN A 87 -7.31 -7.05 -21.75
CA ASN A 87 -8.45 -7.71 -21.13
C ASN A 87 -9.04 -6.90 -19.97
N LEU A 88 -8.53 -5.69 -19.69
CA LEU A 88 -8.98 -4.89 -18.56
C LEU A 88 -10.37 -4.28 -18.85
N PRO A 89 -11.34 -4.45 -17.94
CA PRO A 89 -12.59 -3.71 -18.02
C PRO A 89 -12.36 -2.19 -17.98
N LYS A 90 -13.22 -1.45 -18.69
CA LYS A 90 -13.24 0.01 -18.59
C LYS A 90 -13.71 0.44 -17.19
N ASN A 91 -13.16 1.54 -16.69
CA ASN A 91 -13.60 2.22 -15.45
C ASN A 91 -13.48 1.40 -14.15
N ILE A 92 -12.44 0.57 -14.02
CA ILE A 92 -12.13 -0.09 -12.74
C ILE A 92 -11.78 0.97 -11.67
N ARG A 93 -12.57 1.03 -10.60
CA ARG A 93 -12.22 1.80 -9.41
C ARG A 93 -11.43 0.90 -8.48
N LEU A 94 -10.12 1.10 -8.45
CA LEU A 94 -9.22 0.51 -7.47
C LEU A 94 -8.59 1.61 -6.63
N ARG A 95 -8.75 1.54 -5.32
CA ARG A 95 -8.10 2.44 -4.37
C ARG A 95 -7.28 1.65 -3.37
N ALA A 96 -6.07 2.13 -3.11
CA ALA A 96 -5.24 1.68 -2.01
C ALA A 96 -5.46 2.58 -0.80
N THR A 97 -5.64 1.98 0.37
CA THR A 97 -5.53 2.69 1.63
C THR A 97 -4.05 2.83 1.97
N LEU A 98 -3.50 4.04 1.89
CA LEU A 98 -2.13 4.33 2.32
C LEU A 98 -2.14 4.69 3.80
N ILE A 99 -1.20 4.10 4.54
CA ILE A 99 -0.96 4.40 5.95
C ILE A 99 0.22 5.37 6.02
N MET A 100 0.01 6.55 6.60
CA MET A 100 1.02 7.61 6.66
C MET A 100 1.31 8.04 8.09
N ASN A 101 2.59 8.14 8.44
CA ASN A 101 3.02 8.80 9.68
C ASN A 101 2.76 10.31 9.55
N VAL A 102 1.97 10.87 10.47
CA VAL A 102 1.62 12.31 10.48
C VAL A 102 2.52 13.13 11.40
N ARG A 103 3.56 12.53 11.97
CA ARG A 103 4.54 13.26 12.79
C ARG A 103 5.35 14.26 11.94
N PRO A 104 5.73 15.41 12.53
CA PRO A 104 6.66 16.34 11.89
C PRO A 104 8.04 15.73 11.62
N SER A 105 8.55 14.89 12.54
CA SER A 105 9.78 14.11 12.37
C SER A 105 9.44 12.64 12.07
N SER A 106 9.65 12.24 10.81
CA SER A 106 9.61 10.83 10.41
C SER A 106 10.95 10.13 10.73
N GLY A 107 10.99 8.80 10.67
CA GLY A 107 12.20 8.01 10.90
C GLY A 107 12.15 7.14 12.15
N ILE A 108 13.28 6.48 12.42
CA ILE A 108 13.48 5.65 13.61
C ILE A 108 14.06 6.56 14.69
N HIS A 109 13.36 6.66 15.82
CA HIS A 109 13.73 7.50 16.96
C HIS A 109 13.91 6.62 18.20
N GLY A 110 14.83 7.00 19.09
CA GLY A 110 15.02 6.28 20.34
C GLY A 110 13.79 6.44 21.25
N LEU A 111 13.38 5.37 21.95
CA LEU A 111 12.19 5.45 22.82
C LEU A 111 12.29 6.57 23.87
N ALA A 112 13.47 6.74 24.47
CA ALA A 112 13.73 7.81 25.43
C ALA A 112 13.48 9.20 24.81
N GLU A 113 14.03 9.46 23.62
CA GLU A 113 13.82 10.71 22.85
C GLU A 113 12.34 10.93 22.52
N MET A 114 11.59 9.88 22.20
CA MET A 114 10.15 9.97 21.91
C MET A 114 9.30 10.30 23.14
N MET A 115 9.79 9.99 24.34
CA MET A 115 9.12 10.25 25.62
C MET A 115 9.48 11.60 26.24
N GLU A 116 10.53 12.27 25.74
CA GLU A 116 10.92 13.60 26.22
C GLU A 116 9.85 14.66 26.03
N LYS A 117 9.75 15.56 27.02
CA LYS A 117 8.79 16.67 26.99
C LYS A 117 9.18 17.63 25.87
N GLY A 118 8.26 17.86 24.93
CA GLY A 118 8.50 18.73 23.77
C GLY A 118 9.06 18.01 22.54
N SER A 119 9.28 16.69 22.61
CA SER A 119 9.72 15.90 21.46
C SER A 119 8.81 16.07 20.25
N LYS A 120 9.40 16.28 19.07
CA LYS A 120 8.68 16.31 17.78
C LYS A 120 8.29 14.89 17.33
N ALA A 121 8.89 13.86 17.93
CA ALA A 121 8.69 12.44 17.64
C ALA A 121 7.85 11.73 18.73
N LYS A 122 6.80 12.38 19.25
CA LYS A 122 6.02 11.84 20.39
C LYS A 122 5.66 10.35 20.26
N TRP A 123 5.81 9.64 21.38
CA TRP A 123 5.39 8.25 21.55
C TRP A 123 3.90 8.04 21.28
N GLY A 124 3.53 6.85 20.77
CA GLY A 124 2.15 6.43 20.48
C GLY A 124 1.82 6.26 18.99
N ASN A 125 0.55 6.12 18.64
CA ASN A 125 0.13 5.99 17.24
C ASN A 125 -0.27 7.36 16.66
N LYS A 126 0.52 7.85 15.70
CA LYS A 126 0.26 9.12 14.98
C LYS A 126 0.21 8.83 13.49
N ILE A 127 -0.91 8.26 13.07
CA ILE A 127 -1.10 7.69 11.74
C ILE A 127 -2.36 8.29 11.10
N GLY A 128 -2.21 8.78 9.88
CA GLY A 128 -3.29 9.20 9.01
C GLY A 128 -3.46 8.25 7.83
N PHE A 129 -4.61 8.33 7.17
CA PHE A 129 -4.95 7.49 6.03
C PHE A 129 -5.15 8.34 4.77
N VAL A 130 -4.67 7.85 3.63
CA VAL A 130 -4.92 8.46 2.32
C VAL A 130 -5.50 7.41 1.38
N LEU A 131 -6.60 7.76 0.72
CA LEU A 131 -7.22 6.87 -0.27
C LEU A 131 -6.63 7.17 -1.64
N LEU A 132 -5.60 6.44 -2.04
CA LEU A 132 -4.89 6.65 -3.30
C LEU A 132 -5.58 5.86 -4.43
N PRO A 133 -6.06 6.53 -5.50
CA PRO A 133 -6.57 5.84 -6.66
C PRO A 133 -5.43 5.20 -7.46
N PHE A 134 -5.61 3.94 -7.85
CA PHE A 134 -4.76 3.20 -8.77
C PHE A 134 -5.51 3.08 -10.09
N ASN A 135 -5.06 3.82 -11.09
CA ASN A 135 -5.66 3.81 -12.42
C ASN A 135 -5.14 2.58 -13.17
N ILE A 136 -5.80 1.44 -12.98
CA ILE A 136 -5.41 0.17 -13.59
C ILE A 136 -5.47 0.27 -15.12
N ALA A 137 -4.32 0.15 -15.76
CA ALA A 137 -4.15 0.22 -17.21
C ALA A 137 -2.82 -0.44 -17.63
N LEU A 138 -2.76 -0.99 -18.83
CA LEU A 138 -1.48 -1.33 -19.46
C LEU A 138 -0.87 -0.06 -20.06
N GLN A 139 0.43 0.11 -19.90
CA GLN A 139 1.20 1.22 -20.48
C GLN A 139 2.29 0.63 -21.36
N ASP A 140 2.45 1.21 -22.56
CA ASP A 140 3.51 0.79 -23.48
C ASP A 140 4.89 1.27 -22.97
N ASP A 141 4.99 2.49 -22.40
CA ASP A 141 6.17 2.95 -21.66
C ASP A 141 6.05 2.59 -20.15
N PRO A 142 6.93 1.73 -19.59
CA PRO A 142 6.92 1.40 -18.17
C PRO A 142 7.08 2.60 -17.23
N LEU A 143 7.72 3.68 -17.67
CA LEU A 143 7.92 4.88 -16.85
C LEU A 143 6.63 5.70 -16.68
N ASP A 144 5.62 5.50 -17.53
CA ASP A 144 4.33 6.18 -17.38
C ASP A 144 3.61 5.81 -16.09
N TYR A 145 3.79 4.58 -15.60
CA TYR A 145 3.29 4.19 -14.28
C TYR A 145 3.85 5.08 -13.16
N VAL A 146 5.14 5.41 -13.23
CA VAL A 146 5.80 6.28 -12.24
C VAL A 146 5.35 7.73 -12.41
N ARG A 147 5.22 8.24 -13.65
CA ARG A 147 4.72 9.60 -13.92
C ARG A 147 3.29 9.78 -13.38
N GLN A 148 2.42 8.81 -13.67
CA GLN A 148 1.04 8.83 -13.20
C GLN A 148 0.96 8.76 -11.68
N MET A 149 1.80 7.93 -11.04
CA MET A 149 1.80 7.84 -9.60
C MET A 149 2.34 9.09 -8.92
N LYS A 150 3.41 9.69 -9.43
CA LYS A 150 3.90 10.99 -8.99
C LYS A 150 2.77 12.03 -8.98
N ALA A 151 2.09 12.22 -10.12
CA ALA A 151 1.03 13.21 -10.26
C ALA A 151 -0.12 12.98 -9.26
N THR A 152 -0.51 11.72 -9.06
CA THR A 152 -1.59 11.34 -8.15
C THR A 152 -1.19 11.56 -6.69
N ILE A 153 0.03 11.16 -6.31
CA ILE A 153 0.57 11.28 -4.96
C ILE A 153 0.75 12.76 -4.61
N ASP A 154 1.31 13.57 -5.50
CA ASP A 154 1.53 15.00 -5.25
C ASP A 154 0.20 15.72 -5.04
N ARG A 155 -0.83 15.42 -5.85
CA ARG A 155 -2.20 15.90 -5.61
C ARG A 155 -2.73 15.50 -4.23
N LYS A 156 -2.49 14.26 -3.78
CA LYS A 156 -2.92 13.79 -2.46
C LYS A 156 -2.15 14.41 -1.30
N LYS A 157 -0.87 14.73 -1.48
CA LYS A 157 -0.10 15.50 -0.50
C LYS A 157 -0.72 16.89 -0.31
N HIS A 158 -1.07 17.56 -1.42
CA HIS A 158 -1.70 18.88 -1.37
C HIS A 158 -3.09 18.86 -0.71
N SER A 159 -3.85 17.77 -0.80
CA SER A 159 -5.16 17.69 -0.15
C SER A 159 -5.11 17.50 1.37
N ARG A 160 -3.93 17.28 1.96
CA ARG A 160 -3.73 17.06 3.41
C ARG A 160 -4.64 15.97 4.00
N GLU A 161 -5.02 14.97 3.19
CA GLU A 161 -6.00 13.94 3.56
C GLU A 161 -5.52 13.12 4.78
N ALA A 162 -4.23 12.84 4.88
CA ALA A 162 -3.65 12.15 6.05
C ALA A 162 -3.90 12.90 7.37
N MET A 163 -3.73 14.23 7.38
CA MET A 163 -3.96 15.03 8.59
C MET A 163 -5.45 15.06 8.93
N VAL A 164 -6.32 15.30 7.95
CA VAL A 164 -7.77 15.35 8.15
C VAL A 164 -8.30 14.02 8.69
N THR A 165 -7.88 12.90 8.11
CA THR A 165 -8.32 11.57 8.57
C THR A 165 -7.81 11.27 9.98
N PHE A 166 -6.56 11.60 10.30
CA PHE A 166 -6.03 11.48 11.66
C PHE A 166 -6.89 12.27 12.66
N PHE A 167 -7.24 13.52 12.36
CA PHE A 167 -8.12 14.32 13.23
C PHE A 167 -9.51 13.72 13.39
N ILE A 168 -10.13 13.23 12.32
CA ILE A 168 -11.43 12.55 12.38
C ILE A 168 -11.35 11.32 13.29
N ILE A 169 -10.32 10.50 13.15
CA ILE A 169 -10.16 9.27 13.94
C ILE A 169 -9.91 9.61 15.41
N GLU A 170 -9.03 10.56 15.72
CA GLU A 170 -8.79 11.01 17.10
C GLU A 170 -10.05 11.59 17.74
N MET A 171 -10.85 12.35 16.99
CA MET A 171 -12.12 12.88 17.46
C MET A 171 -13.12 11.76 17.77
N VAL A 172 -13.30 10.81 16.85
CA VAL A 172 -14.20 9.67 17.06
C VAL A 172 -13.75 8.81 18.23
N LEU A 173 -12.44 8.59 18.36
CA LEU A 173 -11.86 7.84 19.48
C LEU A 173 -12.16 8.51 20.82
N LYS A 174 -12.02 9.84 20.92
CA LYS A 174 -12.26 10.59 22.16
C LYS A 174 -13.74 10.72 22.51
N LEU A 175 -14.61 10.91 21.52
CA LEU A 175 -16.03 11.15 21.75
C LEU A 175 -16.85 9.85 21.87
N PHE A 176 -16.51 8.82 21.10
CA PHE A 176 -17.32 7.60 20.96
C PHE A 176 -16.56 6.31 21.31
N GLY A 177 -15.30 6.42 21.74
CA GLY A 177 -14.48 5.31 22.20
C GLY A 177 -13.87 4.45 21.09
N ALA A 178 -13.03 3.51 21.52
CA ALA A 178 -12.20 2.69 20.63
C ALA A 178 -13.01 1.77 19.70
N LYS A 179 -14.13 1.22 20.18
CA LYS A 179 -14.98 0.33 19.36
C LYS A 179 -15.53 1.06 18.14
N THR A 180 -16.00 2.29 18.31
CA THR A 180 -16.55 3.11 17.22
C THR A 180 -15.46 3.54 16.24
N ALA A 181 -14.29 3.93 16.74
CA ALA A 181 -13.15 4.27 15.89
C ALA A 181 -12.66 3.06 15.06
N ALA A 182 -12.60 1.88 15.67
CA ALA A 182 -12.25 0.64 15.00
C ALA A 182 -13.28 0.27 13.92
N PHE A 183 -14.58 0.39 14.22
CA PHE A 183 -15.65 0.17 13.24
C PHE A 183 -15.54 1.12 12.04
N LEU A 184 -15.29 2.41 12.29
CA LEU A 184 -15.11 3.43 11.24
C LEU A 184 -13.95 3.05 10.31
N LEU A 185 -12.79 2.71 10.88
CA LEU A 185 -11.60 2.30 10.14
C LEU A 185 -11.86 1.03 9.34
N HIS A 186 -12.43 0.00 9.96
CA HIS A 186 -12.77 -1.26 9.32
C HIS A 186 -13.69 -1.04 8.11
N ARG A 187 -14.67 -0.13 8.23
CA ARG A 187 -15.60 0.20 7.13
C ARG A 187 -14.91 0.85 5.93
N VAL A 188 -13.97 1.78 6.16
CA VAL A 188 -13.18 2.39 5.08
C VAL A 188 -12.31 1.34 4.37
N VAL A 189 -11.64 0.50 5.15
CA VAL A 189 -10.78 -0.58 4.67
C VAL A 189 -11.61 -1.59 3.86
N ASN A 190 -12.81 -1.96 4.31
CA ASN A 190 -13.78 -2.77 3.56
C ASN A 190 -14.23 -2.17 2.22
N HIS A 191 -14.22 -0.86 2.07
CA HIS A 191 -14.69 -0.19 0.85
C HIS A 191 -13.55 0.11 -0.15
N THR A 192 -12.31 -0.23 0.18
CA THR A 192 -11.13 -0.13 -0.69
C THR A 192 -10.62 -1.51 -1.09
N THR A 193 -9.81 -1.60 -2.15
CA THR A 193 -9.38 -2.90 -2.69
C THR A 193 -8.15 -3.45 -2.00
N THR A 194 -7.19 -2.59 -1.67
CA THR A 194 -5.89 -2.99 -1.10
C THR A 194 -5.42 -1.99 -0.06
N CYS A 195 -4.41 -2.37 0.71
CA CYS A 195 -3.66 -1.46 1.58
C CYS A 195 -2.20 -1.39 1.14
N PHE A 196 -1.56 -0.26 1.41
CA PHE A 196 -0.16 -0.03 1.14
C PHE A 196 0.54 0.57 2.35
N SER A 197 1.71 0.05 2.67
CA SER A 197 2.62 0.64 3.66
C SER A 197 4.03 0.66 3.10
N ASN A 198 4.76 1.76 3.30
CA ASN A 198 6.19 1.83 3.02
C ASN A 198 6.91 2.33 4.26
N ILE A 199 7.88 1.55 4.73
CA ILE A 199 8.65 1.82 5.94
C ILE A 199 10.11 2.00 5.53
N VAL A 200 10.70 3.13 5.93
CA VAL A 200 12.15 3.31 5.86
C VAL A 200 12.73 2.60 7.08
N GLY A 201 13.34 1.44 6.86
CA GLY A 201 14.05 0.70 7.90
C GLY A 201 15.50 1.19 8.09
N PRO A 202 16.28 0.47 8.91
CA PRO A 202 17.66 0.82 9.21
C PRO A 202 18.54 0.90 7.96
N VAL A 203 19.38 1.94 7.91
CA VAL A 203 20.35 2.14 6.82
C VAL A 203 21.63 1.33 7.04
N GLU A 204 21.95 1.04 8.29
CA GLU A 204 23.08 0.21 8.72
C GLU A 204 22.62 -1.22 9.01
N GLU A 205 23.58 -2.14 9.00
CA GLU A 205 23.35 -3.50 9.48
C GLU A 205 23.03 -3.48 10.97
N ILE A 206 21.96 -4.17 11.35
CA ILE A 206 21.58 -4.33 12.76
C ILE A 206 21.73 -5.78 13.17
N SER A 207 21.88 -6.03 14.47
CA SER A 207 21.95 -7.38 15.04
C SER A 207 20.86 -7.63 16.07
N PHE A 208 20.52 -8.90 16.26
CA PHE A 208 19.63 -9.37 17.31
C PHE A 208 20.40 -10.38 18.17
N TYR A 209 20.63 -10.04 19.45
CA TYR A 209 21.49 -10.81 20.36
C TYR A 209 22.87 -11.16 19.77
N GLY A 210 23.50 -10.20 19.07
CA GLY A 210 24.81 -10.38 18.44
C GLY A 210 24.80 -11.09 17.08
N TYR A 211 23.65 -11.59 16.62
CA TYR A 211 23.52 -12.18 15.28
C TYR A 211 23.10 -11.13 14.26
N PRO A 212 23.84 -10.95 13.16
CA PRO A 212 23.50 -9.96 12.14
C PRO A 212 22.16 -10.29 11.49
N MET A 213 21.30 -9.29 11.37
CA MET A 213 20.02 -9.41 10.68
C MET A 213 20.25 -9.34 9.17
N VAL A 214 19.88 -10.40 8.46
CA VAL A 214 20.04 -10.49 7.00
C VAL A 214 18.80 -10.05 6.22
N PHE A 215 17.63 -10.05 6.87
CA PHE A 215 16.34 -9.85 6.22
C PHE A 215 15.28 -9.34 7.19
N ILE A 216 14.44 -8.44 6.70
CA ILE A 216 13.27 -7.93 7.43
C ILE A 216 12.10 -7.85 6.42
N ALA A 217 10.96 -8.45 6.78
CA ALA A 217 9.73 -8.43 5.98
C ALA A 217 8.51 -8.26 6.88
N PRO A 218 8.09 -7.02 7.15
CA PRO A 218 6.93 -6.76 7.98
C PRO A 218 5.64 -7.01 7.21
N THR A 219 4.65 -7.54 7.90
CA THR A 219 3.28 -7.67 7.41
C THR A 219 2.30 -7.56 8.58
N VAL A 220 1.04 -7.30 8.26
CA VAL A 220 -0.06 -7.31 9.24
C VAL A 220 -1.10 -8.38 8.86
N TYR A 221 -1.87 -8.82 9.85
CA TYR A 221 -2.98 -9.78 9.69
C TYR A 221 -4.29 -9.20 10.24
N GLY A 222 -5.42 -9.84 9.92
CA GLY A 222 -6.75 -9.46 10.40
C GLY A 222 -7.43 -8.32 9.63
N GLN A 223 -6.84 -7.83 8.53
CA GLN A 223 -7.49 -6.85 7.66
C GLN A 223 -8.41 -7.55 6.64
N PRO A 224 -9.53 -6.93 6.25
CA PRO A 224 -10.49 -7.48 5.27
C PRO A 224 -10.02 -7.35 3.80
N HIS A 225 -8.80 -6.89 3.56
CA HIS A 225 -8.23 -6.84 2.21
C HIS A 225 -7.73 -8.22 1.78
N GLY A 226 -8.09 -8.62 0.56
CA GLY A 226 -7.53 -9.81 -0.09
C GLY A 226 -6.06 -9.63 -0.48
N LEU A 227 -5.57 -8.40 -0.58
CA LEU A 227 -4.18 -8.06 -0.87
C LEU A 227 -3.68 -6.93 0.03
N MET A 228 -2.49 -7.09 0.57
CA MET A 228 -1.74 -6.09 1.31
C MET A 228 -0.34 -5.98 0.70
N ILE A 229 0.12 -4.75 0.47
CA ILE A 229 1.41 -4.46 -0.15
C ILE A 229 2.27 -3.69 0.85
N HIS A 230 3.42 -4.24 1.20
CA HIS A 230 4.38 -3.62 2.11
C HIS A 230 5.71 -3.43 1.40
N PHE A 231 6.32 -2.27 1.58
CA PHE A 231 7.70 -2.00 1.23
C PHE A 231 8.48 -1.71 2.50
N LEU A 232 9.69 -2.28 2.60
CA LEU A 232 10.65 -1.95 3.63
C LEU A 232 12.03 -1.80 3.01
N SER A 233 12.70 -0.67 3.27
CA SER A 233 14.12 -0.55 2.99
C SER A 233 14.96 -1.01 4.17
N TYR A 234 15.96 -1.86 3.94
CA TYR A 234 16.94 -2.27 4.95
C TYR A 234 18.29 -2.51 4.29
N ASN A 235 19.37 -1.92 4.82
CA ASN A 235 20.75 -2.10 4.34
C ASN A 235 20.86 -2.07 2.79
N ASN A 236 20.46 -0.94 2.21
CA ASN A 236 20.45 -0.67 0.76
C ASN A 236 19.63 -1.67 -0.11
N LYS A 237 18.74 -2.44 0.50
CA LYS A 237 17.79 -3.32 -0.19
C LYS A 237 16.39 -2.80 0.02
N MET A 238 15.54 -2.92 -1.01
CA MET A 238 14.11 -2.70 -0.89
C MET A 238 13.41 -4.05 -0.99
N THR A 239 12.68 -4.43 0.06
CA THR A 239 11.87 -5.64 0.08
C THR A 239 10.41 -5.28 -0.10
N LEU A 240 9.82 -5.75 -1.20
CA LEU A 240 8.38 -5.79 -1.41
C LEU A 240 7.85 -7.08 -0.78
N VAL A 241 6.84 -6.97 0.09
CA VAL A 241 6.13 -8.08 0.71
C VAL A 241 4.65 -7.98 0.33
N LEU A 242 4.12 -9.03 -0.26
CA LEU A 242 2.69 -9.20 -0.46
C LEU A 242 2.15 -10.18 0.57
N SER A 243 1.05 -9.80 1.19
CA SER A 243 0.22 -10.67 2.01
C SER A 243 -1.12 -10.81 1.31
N VAL A 244 -1.48 -12.03 0.93
CA VAL A 244 -2.68 -12.29 0.12
C VAL A 244 -3.59 -13.32 0.74
N ASP A 245 -4.89 -13.16 0.54
CA ASP A 245 -5.86 -14.25 0.68
C ASP A 245 -5.64 -15.24 -0.48
N GLU A 246 -5.29 -16.48 -0.14
CA GLU A 246 -4.82 -17.48 -1.11
C GLU A 246 -5.90 -17.90 -2.12
N GLU A 247 -7.17 -17.88 -1.69
CA GLU A 247 -8.32 -18.18 -2.55
C GLU A 247 -8.61 -17.03 -3.53
N THR A 248 -8.47 -15.78 -3.08
CA THR A 248 -8.77 -14.60 -3.89
C THR A 248 -7.65 -14.27 -4.88
N VAL A 249 -6.39 -14.34 -4.45
CA VAL A 249 -5.22 -13.92 -5.26
C VAL A 249 -4.30 -15.13 -5.50
N PRO A 250 -4.65 -16.03 -6.43
CA PRO A 250 -3.79 -17.14 -6.80
C PRO A 250 -2.51 -16.64 -7.47
N ASN A 251 -1.42 -17.40 -7.33
CA ASN A 251 -0.12 -17.09 -7.94
C ASN A 251 0.39 -15.65 -7.68
N PRO A 252 0.46 -15.20 -6.41
CA PRO A 252 0.75 -13.80 -6.07
C PRO A 252 2.11 -13.28 -6.57
N HIS A 253 3.06 -14.17 -6.87
CA HIS A 253 4.33 -13.82 -7.49
C HIS A 253 4.18 -13.10 -8.84
N GLN A 254 3.09 -13.34 -9.58
CA GLN A 254 2.84 -12.67 -10.86
C GLN A 254 2.58 -11.17 -10.68
N ALA A 255 1.99 -10.76 -9.56
CA ALA A 255 1.76 -9.34 -9.24
C ALA A 255 3.04 -8.59 -8.84
N MET A 256 4.16 -9.31 -8.67
CA MET A 256 5.47 -8.76 -8.31
C MET A 256 6.45 -8.67 -9.49
N ARG A 257 5.99 -9.01 -10.70
CA ARG A 257 6.85 -9.11 -11.88
C ARG A 257 7.23 -7.76 -12.45
#